data_AF-A0A0G3UUU7-F1
#
_entry.id   AF-A0A0G3UUU7-F1
#
_cell.length_a   1.000
_cell.length_b   1.000
_cell.length_c   1.000
_cell.angle_alpha   90.00
_cell.angle_beta   90.00
_cell.angle_gamma   90.00
#
_symmetry.space_group_name_H-M   'P 1'
#
loop_
_entity.id
_entity.type
_entity.pdbx_description
1 polymer ?
#
loop_
_entity_poly.entity_id
_entity_poly.type
_entity_poly.pdbx_seq_one_letter_code
_entity_poly.pdbx_strand_id
1 'polypeptide(L)' 'MNTTAKVSVSLDAELVVEVMVLAGIGSPQDAVEAVVRDYIARGHRTEARVQTQDEPRREPDAARRPPQG' A
#
# COMPACT_ATOMS: atom_id res chain seq x y z
N MET A 1 23.37 -0.26 -3.67
CA MET A 1 23.44 -1.64 -4.22
C MET A 1 22.03 -2.18 -4.23
N ASN A 2 21.52 -2.60 -5.38
CA ASN A 2 20.21 -3.22 -5.46
C ASN A 2 20.42 -4.71 -5.15
N THR A 3 19.98 -5.17 -3.99
CA THR A 3 20.09 -6.58 -3.61
C THR A 3 18.92 -7.37 -4.19
N THR A 4 19.21 -8.36 -5.03
CA THR A 4 18.21 -9.27 -5.60
C THR A 4 18.03 -10.47 -4.68
N ALA A 5 16.80 -10.74 -4.26
CA ALA A 5 16.42 -11.97 -3.56
C ALA A 5 15.69 -12.91 -4.53
N LYS A 6 15.97 -14.22 -4.47
CA LYS A 6 15.29 -15.23 -5.29
C LYS A 6 14.29 -16.00 -4.43
N VAL A 7 13.04 -16.05 -4.88
CA VAL A 7 11.96 -16.83 -4.28
C VAL A 7 11.33 -17.70 -5.36
N SER A 8 11.07 -18.98 -5.06
CA SER A 8 10.42 -19.91 -5.97
C SER A 8 8.99 -20.19 -5.49
N VAL A 9 7.99 -19.90 -6.32
CA VAL A 9 6.56 -20.15 -6.05
C VAL A 9 5.92 -20.72 -7.31
N SER A 10 5.03 -21.69 -7.15
CA SER A 10 4.17 -22.16 -8.25
C SER A 10 2.86 -21.38 -8.23
N LEU A 11 2.47 -20.84 -9.39
CA LEU A 11 1.21 -20.14 -9.57
C LEU A 11 0.43 -20.79 -10.70
N ASP A 12 -0.89 -20.63 -10.65
CA ASP A 12 -1.76 -21.01 -11.75
C ASP A 12 -1.43 -20.20 -13.01
N ALA A 13 -1.36 -20.87 -14.16
CA ALA A 13 -0.97 -20.23 -15.40
C ALA A 13 -2.01 -19.23 -15.92
N GLU A 14 -3.30 -19.51 -15.73
CA GLU A 14 -4.39 -18.62 -16.12
C GLU A 14 -4.31 -17.32 -15.31
N LEU A 15 -4.10 -17.42 -14.00
CA LEU A 15 -3.91 -16.26 -13.14
C LEU A 15 -2.75 -15.37 -13.60
N VAL A 16 -1.60 -15.97 -13.94
CA VAL A 16 -0.43 -15.20 -14.40
C VAL A 16 -0.73 -14.52 -15.75
N VAL A 17 -1.41 -15.20 -16.66
CA VAL A 17 -1.80 -14.65 -17.97
C VAL A 17 -2.78 -13.48 -17.80
N GLU A 18 -3.77 -13.59 -16.91
CA GLU A 18 -4.70 -12.49 -16.64
C GLU A 18 -3.96 -11.22 -16.18
N VAL A 19 -3.00 -11.36 -15.25
CA VAL A 19 -2.19 -10.24 -14.78
C VAL A 19 -1.34 -9.67 -15.92
N MET A 20 -0.71 -10.52 -16.72
CA MET A 20 0.08 -10.10 -17.87
C MET A 20 -0.75 -9.27 -18.86
N VAL A 21 -1.97 -9.72 -19.18
CA VAL A 21 -2.89 -8.99 -20.07
C VAL A 21 -3.30 -7.65 -19.46
N LEU A 22 -3.71 -7.65 -18.19
CA LEU A 22 -4.14 -6.43 -17.50
C LEU A 22 -3.02 -5.38 -17.40
N ALA A 23 -1.78 -5.82 -17.19
CA ALA A 23 -0.62 -4.94 -17.07
C ALA A 23 0.05 -4.61 -18.42
N GLY A 24 -0.32 -5.30 -19.51
CA GLY A 24 0.36 -5.18 -20.80
C GLY A 24 1.80 -5.69 -20.78
N ILE A 25 2.10 -6.70 -19.95
CA ILE A 25 3.45 -7.24 -19.73
C ILE A 25 3.60 -8.62 -20.37
N GLY A 26 4.67 -8.83 -21.14
CA GLY A 26 4.94 -10.10 -21.83
C GLY A 26 5.73 -11.15 -21.04
N SER A 27 6.20 -10.81 -19.83
CA SER A 27 7.00 -11.67 -18.96
C SER A 27 6.25 -12.01 -17.67
N PRO A 28 6.06 -13.29 -17.34
CA PRO A 28 5.49 -13.71 -16.05
C PRO A 28 6.19 -13.12 -14.83
N GLN A 29 7.53 -13.07 -14.87
CA GLN A 29 8.32 -12.54 -13.75
C GLN A 29 8.06 -11.05 -13.54
N ASP A 30 8.06 -10.27 -14.63
CA ASP A 30 7.86 -8.82 -14.55
C ASP A 30 6.41 -8.50 -14.12
N ALA A 31 5.45 -9.32 -14.56
CA ALA A 31 4.05 -9.20 -14.15
C ALA A 31 3.89 -9.42 -12.64
N VAL A 32 4.53 -10.46 -12.09
CA VAL A 32 4.54 -10.72 -10.64
C VAL A 32 5.25 -9.60 -9.90
N GLU A 33 6.38 -9.10 -10.40
CA GLU A 33 7.10 -8.00 -9.78
C GLU A 33 6.25 -6.71 -9.75
N ALA A 34 5.53 -6.41 -10.83
CA ALA A 34 4.61 -5.28 -10.88
C ALA A 34 3.50 -5.40 -9.83
N VAL A 35 2.92 -6.60 -9.65
CA VAL A 35 1.91 -6.85 -8.62
C VAL A 35 2.46 -6.67 -7.21
N VAL A 36 3.65 -7.19 -6.91
CA VAL A 36 4.27 -7.03 -5.58
C VAL A 36 4.57 -5.56 -5.29
N ARG A 37 5.06 -4.81 -6.28
CA ARG A 37 5.30 -3.36 -6.15
C ARG A 37 4.00 -2.61 -5.90
N ASP A 38 2.94 -2.93 -6.62
CA ASP A 38 1.63 -2.32 -6.42
C ASP A 38 1.02 -2.70 -5.06
N TYR A 39 1.21 -3.94 -4.59
CA TYR A 39 0.80 -4.36 -3.24
C TYR A 39 1.48 -3.53 -2.15
N ILE A 40 2.80 -3.33 -2.24
CA ILE A 40 3.56 -2.49 -1.29
C ILE A 40 3.10 -1.03 -1.37
N ALA A 41 2.95 -0.48 -2.58
CA ALA A 41 2.50 0.89 -2.76
C ALA A 41 1.08 1.12 -2.20
N ARG A 42 0.19 0.12 -2.33
CA ARG A 42 -1.13 0.11 -1.68
C ARG A 42 -1.01 0.02 -0.16
N GLY A 43 -0.12 -0.83 0.36
CA GLY A 43 0.19 -0.92 1.79
C GLY A 43 0.59 0.44 2.37
N HIS A 44 1.55 1.12 1.74
CA HIS A 44 1.97 2.46 2.13
C HIS A 44 0.84 3.49 2.02
N ARG A 45 -0.03 3.40 1.01
CA ARG A 45 -1.21 4.29 0.89
C ARG A 45 -2.19 4.06 2.04
N THR A 46 -2.41 2.81 2.43
CA THR A 46 -3.28 2.44 3.55
C THR A 46 -2.67 2.87 4.88
N GLU A 47 -1.38 2.60 5.11
CA GLU A 47 -0.65 3.05 6.30
C GLU A 47 -0.59 4.57 6.42
N ALA A 48 -0.39 5.30 5.32
CA ALA A 48 -0.44 6.76 5.32
C ALA A 48 -1.83 7.30 5.67
N ARG A 49 -2.91 6.64 5.19
CA ARG A 49 -4.29 7.00 5.55
C ARG A 49 -4.64 6.67 7.00
N VAL A 50 -4.11 5.56 7.53
CA VAL A 50 -4.25 5.18 8.95
C VAL A 50 -3.45 6.13 9.84
N GLN A 51 -2.18 6.42 9.52
CA GLN A 51 -1.36 7.40 10.25
C GLN A 51 -1.94 8.82 10.19
N THR A 52 -2.55 9.24 9.08
CA THR A 52 -3.26 10.54 9.00
C THR A 52 -4.49 10.59 9.91
N GLN A 53 -5.12 9.45 10.21
CA GLN A 53 -6.21 9.37 11.21
C GLN A 53 -5.69 9.20 12.65
N ASP A 54 -4.52 8.58 12.84
CA ASP A 54 -3.85 8.41 14.14
C ASP A 54 -3.03 9.63 14.57
N GLU A 55 -2.83 10.64 13.70
CA GLU A 55 -2.52 11.98 14.19
C GLU A 55 -3.70 12.40 15.07
N PRO A 56 -3.50 12.63 16.38
CA PRO A 56 -4.57 13.10 17.21
C PRO A 56 -5.06 14.39 16.57
N ARG A 57 -6.33 14.39 16.15
CA ARG A 57 -7.12 15.60 15.98
C ARG A 57 -6.87 16.40 17.24
N ARG A 58 -5.88 17.30 17.18
CA ARG A 58 -5.52 18.15 18.31
C ARG A 58 -6.79 18.92 18.58
N GLU A 59 -7.48 18.51 19.64
CA GLU A 59 -8.51 19.29 20.27
C GLU A 59 -7.98 20.71 20.30
N PRO A 60 -8.70 21.72 19.78
CA PRO A 60 -8.50 23.05 20.30
C PRO A 60 -8.87 22.97 21.79
N ASP A 61 -7.86 22.71 22.60
CA ASP A 61 -7.95 22.65 24.04
C ASP A 61 -8.58 23.94 24.55
N ALA A 62 -9.42 23.74 25.54
CA ALA A 62 -10.23 24.69 26.22
C ALA A 62 -9.44 25.91 26.68
N ALA A 63 -9.73 27.06 26.10
CA ALA A 63 -9.48 28.35 26.74
C ALA A 63 -10.64 29.32 26.48
N ARG A 64 -11.77 29.08 27.15
CA ARG A 64 -12.61 30.16 27.72
C ARG A 64 -13.52 29.56 28.80
N ARG A 65 -13.11 29.77 30.07
CA ARG A 65 -13.90 29.52 31.28
C ARG A 65 -15.30 30.14 31.16
N PRO A 66 -16.33 29.56 31.82
CA PRO A 66 -17.61 30.22 31.95
C PRO A 66 -17.50 31.38 32.97
N PRO A 67 -18.09 32.56 32.73
CA PRO A 67 -18.33 33.51 33.80
C PRO A 67 -19.49 32.98 34.67
N GLN A 68 -19.22 32.79 35.96
CA GLN A 68 -20.26 32.66 36.98
C GLN A 68 -20.89 34.03 37.19
N GLY A 69 -22.22 34.11 37.10
CA GLY A 69 -23.04 35.30 37.34
C GLY A 69 -24.51 34.95 37.21
#